data_AF-A0A923IJK6-F1
#
_entry.id   AF-A0A923IJK6-F1
#
_cell.length_a   1.000
_cell.length_b   1.000
_cell.length_c   1.000
_cell.angle_alpha   90.00
_cell.angle_beta   90.00
_cell.angle_gamma   90.00
#
_symmetry.space_group_name_H-M   'P 1'
#
loop_
_entity.id
_entity.type
_entity.pdbx_description
1 polymer ?
#
loop_
_entity_poly.entity_id
_entity_poly.type
_entity_poly.pdbx_seq_one_letter_code
_entity_poly.pdbx_strand_id
1 'polypeptide(L)' 'MCRGKRYSKAAKNIWEFGNLLAIRDNYPKYVVTMDDFPAITTYKGIRHMHLLDFLCLDDLV' A
#
# COMPACT_ATOMS: atom_id res chain seq x y z
N MET A 1 -32.54 1.22 5.07
CA MET A 1 -31.53 0.94 4.02
C MET A 1 -30.23 1.69 4.33
N CYS A 2 -29.22 1.02 4.86
CA CYS A 2 -27.87 1.57 4.99
C CYS A 2 -27.25 1.63 3.59
N ARG A 3 -26.99 2.85 3.08
CA ARG A 3 -26.34 3.03 1.78
C ARG A 3 -24.89 2.58 1.92
N GLY A 4 -24.54 1.44 1.31
CA GLY A 4 -23.16 1.01 1.17
C GLY A 4 -22.37 2.09 0.43
N LYS A 5 -21.50 2.81 1.14
CA LYS A 5 -20.59 3.78 0.53
C LYS A 5 -19.58 2.99 -0.31
N ARG A 6 -19.83 2.89 -1.61
CA ARG A 6 -18.84 2.44 -2.58
C ARG A 6 -17.80 3.55 -2.68
N TYR A 7 -16.71 3.42 -1.92
CA TYR A 7 -15.55 4.27 -2.12
C TYR A 7 -15.05 4.07 -3.55
N SER A 8 -14.90 5.16 -4.29
CA SER A 8 -14.28 5.15 -5.62
C SER A 8 -12.83 4.67 -5.45
N LYS A 9 -12.43 3.64 -6.21
CA LYS A 9 -11.08 3.03 -6.11
C LYS A 9 -9.94 4.06 -6.10
N ALA A 10 -10.08 5.16 -6.84
CA ALA A 10 -9.10 6.25 -6.87
C ALA A 10 -8.91 6.98 -5.52
N ALA A 11 -9.95 7.07 -4.68
CA ALA A 11 -9.88 7.72 -3.37
C ALA A 11 -9.18 6.85 -2.31
N LYS A 12 -9.16 5.51 -2.49
CA LYS A 12 -8.48 4.57 -1.58
C LYS A 12 -6.96 4.81 -1.61
N ASN A 13 -6.39 4.93 -2.82
CA ASN A 13 -4.97 5.18 -3.01
C ASN A 13 -4.49 6.49 -2.34
N ILE A 14 -5.24 7.58 -2.48
CA ILE A 14 -4.80 8.88 -1.95
C ILE A 14 -4.71 8.88 -0.42
N TRP A 15 -5.63 8.18 0.26
CA TRP A 15 -5.65 8.11 1.73
C TRP A 15 -4.54 7.22 2.29
N GLU A 16 -4.26 6.09 1.63
CA GLU A 16 -3.26 5.11 2.07
C GLU A 16 -1.81 5.61 1.90
N PHE A 17 -1.53 6.41 0.86
CA PHE A 17 -0.16 6.85 0.55
C PHE A 17 0.18 8.27 1.01
N GLY A 18 -0.79 9.07 1.45
CA GLY A 18 -0.60 10.50 1.77
C GLY A 18 0.47 10.78 2.83
N ASN A 19 0.45 10.04 3.93
CA ASN A 19 1.44 10.21 5.01
C ASN A 19 2.85 9.82 4.56
N LEU A 20 2.98 8.72 3.83
CA LEU A 20 4.26 8.22 3.33
C LEU A 20 4.89 9.17 2.31
N LEU A 21 4.08 9.86 1.50
CA LEU A 21 4.54 10.89 0.58
C LEU A 21 4.97 12.18 1.25
N ALA A 22 4.42 12.50 2.43
CA ALA A 22 4.80 13.69 3.18
C ALA A 22 6.21 13.59 3.77
N ILE A 23 6.72 12.37 3.95
CA ILE A 23 8.05 12.13 4.54
C ILE A 23 9.13 12.29 3.48
N ARG A 24 9.95 13.35 3.65
CA ARG A 24 11.05 13.72 2.76
C ARG A 24 12.36 13.01 3.12
N ASP A 25 12.36 11.69 3.03
CA ASP A 25 13.58 10.87 3.08
C ASP A 25 13.74 10.03 1.80
N ASN A 26 14.91 9.42 1.62
CA ASN A 26 15.20 8.50 0.53
C ASN A 26 15.21 7.03 0.96
N TYR A 27 14.57 6.69 2.08
CA TYR A 27 14.46 5.30 2.49
C TYR A 27 13.35 4.59 1.69
N PRO A 28 13.52 3.30 1.38
CA PRO A 28 12.49 2.52 0.72
C PRO A 28 11.24 2.46 1.61
N LYS A 29 10.11 2.89 1.06
CA LYS A 29 8.81 2.93 1.76
C LYS A 29 7.91 1.83 1.26
N TYR A 30 7.19 1.18 2.18
CA TYR A 30 6.33 0.06 1.88
C TYR A 30 4.95 0.21 2.52
N VAL A 31 3.92 -0.25 1.81
CA VAL A 31 2.57 -0.45 2.34
C VAL A 31 2.26 -1.94 2.25
N VAL A 32 2.02 -2.55 3.40
CA VAL A 32 1.74 -3.98 3.51
C VAL A 32 0.25 -4.15 3.81
N THR A 33 -0.44 -4.96 3.01
CA THR A 33 -1.87 -5.25 3.18
C THR A 33 -2.14 -6.75 3.21
N MET A 34 -3.31 -7.12 3.75
CA MET A 34 -3.85 -8.49 3.75
C MET A 34 -4.94 -8.69 2.69
N ASP A 35 -5.15 -7.72 1.79
CA ASP A 35 -6.19 -7.80 0.75
C ASP A 35 -5.74 -8.76 -0.38
N ASP A 36 -6.65 -9.60 -0.86
CA ASP A 36 -6.43 -10.63 -1.91
C ASP A 36 -6.05 -10.08 -3.30
N PHE A 37 -5.92 -8.76 -3.47
CA PHE A 37 -5.50 -8.13 -4.72
C PHE A 37 -4.01 -7.75 -4.64
N PRO A 38 -3.10 -8.65 -5.02
CA PRO A 38 -1.68 -8.59 -4.68
C PRO A 38 -0.88 -8.32 -5.95
N ALA A 39 -1.35 -7.41 -6.80
CA ALA A 39 -0.42 -6.87 -7.79
C ALA A 39 0.58 -6.04 -6.98
N ILE A 40 1.86 -6.42 -7.01
CA ILE A 40 2.94 -5.54 -6.57
C ILE A 40 2.79 -4.25 -7.36
N THR A 41 2.21 -3.25 -6.72
CA THR A 41 1.93 -1.97 -7.34
C THR A 41 2.82 -0.95 -6.70
N THR A 42 3.49 -0.16 -7.54
CA THR A 42 4.35 0.91 -7.04
C THR A 42 3.60 2.22 -7.25
N TYR A 43 3.34 2.94 -6.17
CA TYR A 43 2.72 4.26 -6.23
C TYR A 43 3.76 5.31 -5.85
N LYS A 44 4.19 6.12 -6.82
CA LYS A 44 5.17 7.22 -6.60
C LYS A 44 6.44 6.77 -5.84
N GLY A 45 6.93 5.56 -6.12
CA GLY A 45 8.10 4.97 -5.45
C GLY A 45 7.83 4.26 -4.12
N ILE A 46 6.60 4.29 -3.62
CA ILE A 46 6.17 3.48 -2.48
C ILE A 46 5.74 2.11 -2.99
N ARG A 47 6.32 1.05 -2.43
CA ARG A 47 6.01 -0.33 -2.82
C ARG A 47 4.80 -0.84 -2.04
N HIS A 48 3.78 -1.31 -2.75
CA HIS A 48 2.65 -2.00 -2.14
C HIS A 48 2.81 -3.51 -2.34
N MET A 49 2.75 -4.29 -1.26
CA MET A 49 2.90 -5.75 -1.29
C MET A 49 1.99 -6.43 -0.28
N HIS A 50 1.74 -7.72 -0.50
CA HIS A 50 0.96 -8.52 0.44
C HIS A 50 1.81 -8.91 1.65
N LEU A 51 1.15 -9.14 2.80
CA LEU A 51 1.84 -9.53 4.03
C LEU A 51 2.69 -10.81 3.86
N LEU A 52 2.15 -11.82 3.17
CA LEU A 52 2.88 -13.07 2.94
C LEU A 52 4.15 -12.82 2.11
N ASP A 53 4.07 -11.97 1.10
CA ASP A 53 5.23 -11.61 0.28
C ASP A 53 6.27 -10.86 1.12
N PHE A 54 5.83 -9.93 1.97
CA PHE A 54 6.71 -9.19 2.86
C PHE A 54 7.47 -10.09 3.83
N LEU A 55 6.78 -11.08 4.42
CA LEU A 55 7.39 -12.01 5.37
C LEU A 55 8.31 -13.04 4.69
N CYS A 56 8.14 -13.26 3.39
CA CYS A 56 8.95 -14.16 2.58
C CYS A 56 10.15 -13.43 1.93
N LEU A 57 10.30 -12.11 2.10
CA LEU A 57 11.46 -11.39 1.60
C LEU A 57 12.71 -11.79 2.40
N ASP A 58 13.63 -12.48 1.73
CA ASP A 58 14.93 -12.89 2.28
C ASP A 58 15.86 -11.71 2.61
N ASP A 59 15.55 -10.48 2.14
CA ASP A 59 16.38 -9.29 2.34
C ASP A 59 16.36 -8.73 3.79
N LEU A 60 15.59 -9.33 4.71
CA LEU A 60 15.48 -8.92 6.13
C LEU A 60 16.13 -9.91 7.12
N VAL A 61 16.84 -10.94 6.62
CA VAL A 61 17.58 -11.93 7.42
C VAL A 61 19.08 -11.73 7.30
#